data_AF-A0A6G1WJ71-F1
#
_entry.id   AF-A0A6G1WJ71-F1
#
_cell.length_a   1.000
_cell.length_b   1.000
_cell.length_c   1.000
_cell.angle_alpha   90.00
_cell.angle_beta   90.00
_cell.angle_gamma   90.00
#
_symmetry.space_group_name_H-M   'P 1'
#
loop_
_entity.id
_entity.type
_entity.pdbx_description
1 polymer ?
#
loop_
_entity_poly.entity_id
_entity_poly.type
_entity_poly.pdbx_seq_one_letter_code
_entity_poly.pdbx_strand_id
1 'polypeptide(L)'
;MKDDIPPLRMTVEAGKLTPADAFSAERLESYRHGTTMFVQPITDPQTKKRRKFWAILGLVIRNCNTPWRTVKDAANAIKRTFGLMDDGGTTGNVRIMYPRSLNDLSEPEFEEFYEDAMLLLQRITGVDPETLAKESPGSDAPLLQPDEGSGDRKPSTASDAAAAPDLKAEAIDKFLRLATDKHLTPPEKRSALATVEGDWLHELPDKAAFVKACSETTARVIEGELKAQAAKRYLSALASKPEENGDEAGES
;
A
#
# COMPACT_ATOMS: atom_id res chain seq x y z
N MET A 1 4.56 19.95 -7.96
CA MET A 1 5.52 18.82 -7.97
C MET A 1 6.56 19.13 -6.91
N LYS A 2 6.65 18.31 -5.87
CA LYS A 2 7.61 18.49 -4.78
C LYS A 2 8.60 17.34 -4.95
N ASP A 3 9.76 17.64 -5.52
CA ASP A 3 10.84 16.67 -5.64
C ASP A 3 11.21 16.22 -4.22
N ASP A 4 10.77 15.03 -3.83
CA ASP A 4 10.94 14.54 -2.47
C ASP A 4 12.37 14.01 -2.33
N ILE A 5 13.30 14.95 -2.16
CA ILE A 5 14.70 14.69 -1.89
C ILE A 5 14.75 13.93 -0.54
N PRO A 6 15.41 12.77 -0.46
CA PRO A 6 15.49 12.00 0.78
C PRO A 6 15.99 12.88 1.94
N PRO A 7 15.38 12.78 3.13
CA PRO A 7 15.78 13.60 4.27
C PRO A 7 17.23 13.30 4.66
N LEU A 8 18.03 14.36 4.85
CA LEU A 8 19.39 14.25 5.37
C LEU A 8 19.36 13.67 6.78
N ARG A 9 20.19 12.66 7.04
CA ARG A 9 20.34 12.10 8.39
C ARG A 9 21.48 12.80 9.10
N MET A 10 21.14 13.46 10.20
CA MET A 10 22.09 14.24 11.00
C MET A 10 22.06 13.75 12.46
N THR A 11 23.21 13.70 13.10
CA THR A 11 23.40 13.44 14.53
C THR A 11 23.83 14.71 15.25
N VAL A 12 23.42 14.88 16.51
CA VAL A 12 23.87 16.00 17.33
C VAL A 12 25.13 15.59 18.07
N GLU A 13 26.27 16.20 17.72
CA GLU A 13 27.55 15.98 18.38
C GLU A 13 28.14 17.33 18.81
N ALA A 14 28.50 17.44 20.09
CA ALA A 14 29.11 18.65 20.67
C ALA A 14 28.37 19.97 20.32
N GLY A 15 27.03 19.92 20.28
CA GLY A 15 26.18 21.08 19.96
C GLY A 15 26.14 21.47 18.48
N LYS A 16 26.62 20.61 17.58
CA LYS A 16 26.56 20.77 16.12
C LYS A 16 25.85 19.58 15.48
N LEU A 17 25.23 19.79 14.32
CA LEU A 17 24.69 18.71 13.50
C LEU A 17 25.81 18.14 12.63
N THR A 18 26.15 16.86 12.80
CA THR A 18 27.09 16.10 11.98
C THR A 18 26.33 15.10 11.11
N PRO A 19 26.75 14.84 9.85
CA PRO A 19 26.10 13.82 9.03
C PRO A 19 26.21 12.44 9.68
N ALA A 20 25.10 11.69 9.73
CA ALA A 20 25.05 10.37 10.35
C ALA A 20 25.69 9.28 9.47
N ASP A 21 25.78 9.52 8.17
CA ASP A 21 26.25 8.57 7.15
C ASP A 21 26.92 9.28 5.97
N ALA A 22 27.72 8.53 5.19
CA ALA A 22 28.51 9.06 4.08
C ALA A 22 27.65 9.71 2.99
N PHE A 23 26.46 9.16 2.72
CA PHE A 23 25.51 9.73 1.76
C PHE A 23 25.03 11.12 2.21
N SER A 24 24.67 11.28 3.49
CA SER A 24 24.27 12.58 4.02
C SER A 24 25.44 13.57 4.03
N ALA A 25 26.69 13.11 4.21
CA ALA A 25 27.87 13.95 4.14
C ALA A 25 28.12 14.51 2.72
N GLU A 26 28.15 13.64 1.71
CA GLU A 26 28.28 14.04 0.30
C GLU A 26 27.14 14.96 -0.13
N ARG A 27 25.92 14.64 0.31
CA ARG A 27 24.75 15.47 0.00
C ARG A 27 24.83 16.82 0.69
N LEU A 28 25.30 16.89 1.93
CA LEU A 28 25.49 18.16 2.63
C LEU A 28 26.51 19.05 1.91
N GLU A 29 27.59 18.46 1.41
CA GLU A 29 28.64 19.15 0.64
C GLU A 29 28.14 19.67 -0.73
N SER A 30 27.14 19.02 -1.31
CA SER A 30 26.52 19.47 -2.57
C SER A 30 25.69 20.76 -2.46
N TYR A 31 25.31 21.19 -1.24
CA TYR A 31 24.55 22.43 -1.05
C TYR A 31 25.46 23.65 -1.04
N ARG A 32 24.93 24.79 -1.54
CA ARG A 32 25.66 26.05 -1.54
C ARG A 32 25.93 26.51 -0.10
N HIS A 33 27.16 26.92 0.19
CA HIS A 33 27.51 27.52 1.48
C HIS A 33 26.59 28.72 1.81
N GLY A 34 26.05 28.74 3.04
CA GLY A 34 25.10 29.75 3.50
C GLY A 34 23.62 29.42 3.24
N THR A 35 23.30 28.27 2.65
CA THR A 35 21.91 27.81 2.51
C THR A 35 21.29 27.52 3.88
N THR A 36 20.15 28.13 4.17
CA THR A 36 19.40 27.88 5.41
C THR A 36 18.47 26.68 5.22
N MET A 37 18.53 25.71 6.13
CA MET A 37 17.74 24.49 6.08
C MET A 37 16.77 24.44 7.27
N PHE A 38 15.53 24.04 7.04
CA PHE A 38 14.62 23.69 8.13
C PHE A 38 15.00 22.30 8.66
N VAL A 39 15.27 22.22 9.96
CA VAL A 39 15.58 20.97 10.64
C VAL A 39 14.45 20.66 11.59
N GLN A 40 13.84 19.50 11.41
CA GLN A 40 12.92 18.92 12.38
C GLN A 40 13.62 17.69 12.98
N PRO A 41 13.75 17.60 14.32
CA PRO A 41 14.27 16.39 14.92
C PRO A 41 13.34 15.23 14.52
N ILE A 42 13.93 14.21 13.92
CA ILE A 42 13.26 12.93 13.82
C ILE A 42 13.28 12.40 15.25
N THR A 43 12.20 12.63 15.99
CA THR A 43 11.92 11.83 17.18
C THR A 43 11.82 10.43 16.63
N ASP A 44 12.81 9.57 16.89
CA ASP A 44 12.73 8.18 16.50
C ASP A 44 11.50 7.60 17.22
N PRO A 45 10.34 7.43 16.57
CA PRO A 45 9.17 6.90 17.23
C PRO A 45 9.34 5.39 17.36
N GLN A 46 10.47 4.80 16.95
CA GLN A 46 10.66 3.38 16.83
C GLN A 46 11.18 2.77 18.12
N THR A 47 10.44 2.98 19.20
CA THR A 47 10.69 2.26 20.45
C THR A 47 10.70 0.76 20.18
N LYS A 48 11.59 0.03 20.85
CA LYS A 48 11.79 -1.42 20.62
C LYS A 48 10.47 -2.19 20.69
N LYS A 49 9.53 -1.72 21.53
CA LYS A 49 8.18 -2.26 21.69
C LYS A 49 7.31 -2.12 20.43
N ARG A 50 7.38 -0.99 19.72
CA ARG A 50 6.66 -0.80 18.45
C ARG A 50 7.14 -1.74 17.36
N ARG A 51 8.46 -1.95 17.26
CA ARG A 51 9.02 -2.97 16.35
C ARG A 51 8.59 -4.38 16.74
N LYS A 52 8.61 -4.68 18.05
CA LYS A 52 8.17 -5.96 18.61
C LYS A 52 6.69 -6.24 18.30
N PHE A 53 5.81 -5.25 18.40
CA PHE A 53 4.39 -5.37 18.06
C PHE A 53 4.16 -5.87 16.63
N TRP A 54 4.78 -5.21 15.66
CA TRP A 54 4.68 -5.60 14.25
C TRP A 54 5.28 -6.98 13.99
N ALA A 55 6.35 -7.34 14.70
CA ALA A 55 6.94 -8.66 14.65
C ALA A 55 6.01 -9.77 15.11
N ILE A 56 5.40 -9.55 16.26
CA ILE A 56 4.43 -10.47 16.82
C ILE A 56 3.24 -10.62 15.88
N LEU A 57 2.67 -9.53 15.36
CA LEU A 57 1.56 -9.62 14.41
C LEU A 57 1.93 -10.40 13.14
N GLY A 58 3.10 -10.14 12.57
CA GLY A 58 3.58 -10.87 11.41
C GLY A 58 3.77 -12.36 11.68
N LEU A 59 4.13 -12.73 12.90
CA LEU A 59 4.31 -14.13 13.31
C LEU A 59 2.96 -14.81 13.60
N VAL A 60 2.04 -14.12 14.28
CA VAL A 60 0.68 -14.57 14.55
C VAL A 60 -0.09 -14.84 13.25
N ILE A 61 -0.02 -13.95 12.27
CA ILE A 61 -0.68 -14.14 10.96
C ILE A 61 -0.11 -15.34 10.21
N ARG A 62 1.20 -15.62 10.36
CA ARG A 62 1.86 -16.74 9.68
C ARG A 62 1.59 -18.09 10.36
N ASN A 63 1.56 -18.12 11.68
CA ASN A 63 1.59 -19.36 12.46
C ASN A 63 0.25 -19.71 13.11
N CYS A 64 -0.69 -18.77 13.23
CA CYS A 64 -1.98 -18.99 13.90
C CYS A 64 -3.16 -18.85 12.92
N ASN A 65 -4.23 -19.60 13.17
CA ASN A 65 -5.48 -19.45 12.44
C ASN A 65 -6.19 -18.17 12.90
N THR A 66 -6.01 -17.08 12.16
CA THR A 66 -6.58 -15.77 12.47
C THR A 66 -7.61 -15.34 11.42
N PRO A 67 -8.57 -14.48 11.79
CA PRO A 67 -9.58 -13.98 10.84
C PRO A 67 -8.99 -12.97 9.84
N TRP A 68 -7.75 -12.50 10.04
CA TRP A 68 -7.14 -11.42 9.26
C TRP A 68 -6.24 -11.97 8.15
N ARG A 69 -6.27 -11.30 7.00
CA ARG A 69 -5.43 -11.70 5.85
C ARG A 69 -4.07 -11.04 5.81
N THR A 70 -3.94 -9.87 6.43
CA THR A 70 -2.69 -9.09 6.41
C THR A 70 -2.41 -8.52 7.78
N VAL A 71 -1.14 -8.20 8.03
CA VAL A 71 -0.68 -7.54 9.26
C VAL A 71 -1.38 -6.19 9.47
N LYS A 72 -1.60 -5.44 8.38
CA LYS A 72 -2.33 -4.15 8.41
C LYS A 72 -3.80 -4.32 8.78
N ASP A 73 -4.45 -5.34 8.25
CA ASP A 73 -5.85 -5.68 8.57
C ASP A 73 -6.00 -6.07 10.05
N ALA A 74 -5.07 -6.90 10.56
CA ALA A 74 -5.03 -7.25 11.98
C ALA A 74 -4.80 -6.03 12.88
N ALA A 75 -3.82 -5.18 12.56
CA ALA A 75 -3.56 -3.96 13.32
C ALA A 75 -4.78 -3.02 13.32
N ASN A 76 -5.44 -2.83 12.18
CA ASN A 76 -6.64 -2.01 12.09
C ASN A 76 -7.82 -2.59 12.88
N ALA A 77 -7.99 -3.91 12.89
CA ALA A 77 -9.04 -4.57 13.67
C ALA A 77 -8.79 -4.45 15.18
N ILE A 78 -7.53 -4.59 15.60
CA ILE A 78 -7.12 -4.41 16.99
C ILE A 78 -7.36 -2.96 17.42
N LYS A 79 -6.93 -1.97 16.64
CA LYS A 79 -7.20 -0.55 16.89
C LYS A 79 -8.69 -0.23 17.02
N ARG A 80 -9.52 -0.81 16.13
CA ARG A 80 -10.99 -0.66 16.20
C ARG A 80 -11.57 -1.24 17.49
N THR A 81 -11.04 -2.37 17.95
CA THR A 81 -11.48 -3.02 19.19
C THR A 81 -11.20 -2.15 20.41
N PHE A 82 -10.04 -1.47 20.43
CA PHE A 82 -9.64 -0.56 21.52
C PHE A 82 -10.09 0.89 21.33
N GLY A 83 -10.89 1.19 20.31
CA GLY A 83 -11.42 2.54 20.09
C GLY A 83 -10.37 3.57 19.67
N LEU A 84 -9.20 3.14 19.18
CA LEU A 84 -8.18 4.02 18.60
C LEU A 84 -8.61 4.47 17.21
N MET A 85 -9.60 5.35 17.16
CA MET A 85 -10.21 5.87 15.94
C MET A 85 -10.19 7.41 15.98
N ASP A 86 -9.73 8.02 14.91
CA ASP A 86 -9.86 9.44 14.66
C ASP A 86 -11.09 9.73 13.80
N ASP A 87 -11.73 10.86 14.08
CA ASP A 87 -12.79 11.40 13.24
C ASP A 87 -12.18 11.91 11.93
N GLY A 88 -12.46 11.20 10.85
CA GLY A 88 -12.24 11.71 9.50
C GLY A 88 -13.27 12.78 9.15
N GLY A 89 -12.90 13.63 8.19
CA GLY A 89 -13.80 14.66 7.65
C GLY A 89 -15.15 14.08 7.21
N THR A 90 -16.18 14.92 7.24
CA THR A 90 -17.53 14.52 6.81
C THR A 90 -17.65 14.73 5.31
N THR A 91 -17.76 13.64 4.54
CA THR A 91 -18.14 13.71 3.13
C THR A 91 -19.60 13.28 3.01
N GLY A 92 -20.50 14.22 2.69
CA GLY A 92 -21.91 13.90 2.47
C GLY A 92 -22.71 13.45 3.71
N ASN A 93 -22.53 14.13 4.86
CA ASN A 93 -23.23 13.84 6.12
C ASN A 93 -22.93 12.46 6.77
N VAL A 94 -22.01 11.67 6.21
CA VAL A 94 -21.50 10.44 6.82
C VAL A 94 -20.18 10.74 7.51
N ARG A 95 -20.12 10.53 8.83
CA ARG A 95 -18.87 10.59 9.59
C ARG A 95 -18.01 9.38 9.23
N ILE A 96 -16.86 9.63 8.62
CA ILE A 96 -15.90 8.57 8.30
C ILE A 96 -14.93 8.48 9.46
N MET A 97 -14.80 7.31 10.09
CA MET A 97 -13.83 7.09 11.17
C MET A 97 -12.65 6.27 10.65
N TYR A 98 -11.44 6.72 10.93
CA TYR A 98 -10.20 6.03 10.56
C TYR A 98 -9.43 5.59 11.79
N PRO A 99 -8.79 4.42 11.81
CA PRO A 99 -7.93 4.04 12.93
C PRO A 99 -6.78 5.04 13.11
N ARG A 100 -6.57 5.51 14.34
CA ARG A 100 -5.48 6.42 14.70
C ARG A 100 -4.11 5.78 14.41
N SER A 101 -3.13 6.59 14.02
CA SER A 101 -1.76 6.09 13.82
C SER A 101 -1.18 5.68 15.16
N LEU A 102 -0.51 4.53 15.25
CA LEU A 102 0.17 4.17 16.51
C LEU A 102 1.29 5.17 16.79
N ASN A 103 1.87 5.77 15.74
CA ASN A 103 2.93 6.78 15.84
C ASN A 103 2.48 8.08 16.52
N ASP A 104 1.18 8.35 16.59
CA ASP A 104 0.63 9.54 17.26
C ASP A 104 0.38 9.32 18.75
N LEU A 105 0.51 8.08 19.24
CA LEU A 105 0.41 7.74 20.66
C LEU A 105 1.71 8.09 21.38
N SER A 106 1.59 8.60 22.60
CA SER A 106 2.73 8.69 23.52
C SER A 106 3.23 7.30 23.92
N GLU A 107 4.46 7.20 24.43
CA GLU A 107 5.02 5.92 24.87
C GLU A 107 4.19 5.21 25.96
N PRO A 108 3.67 5.87 27.01
CA PRO A 108 2.81 5.18 27.99
C PRO A 108 1.48 4.71 27.38
N GLU A 109 0.86 5.51 26.50
CA GLU A 109 -0.37 5.10 25.81
C GLU A 109 -0.12 3.91 24.87
N PHE A 110 1.04 3.88 24.21
CA PHE A 110 1.42 2.75 23.37
C PHE A 110 1.71 1.49 24.20
N GLU A 111 2.28 1.63 25.39
CA GLU A 111 2.56 0.51 26.29
C GLU A 111 1.27 -0.16 26.77
N GLU A 112 0.28 0.62 27.21
CA GLU A 112 -1.05 0.12 27.56
C GLU A 112 -1.72 -0.59 26.37
N PHE A 113 -1.72 0.07 25.19
CA PHE A 113 -2.23 -0.55 23.96
C PHE A 113 -1.52 -1.87 23.61
N TYR A 114 -0.19 -1.91 23.79
CA TYR A 114 0.60 -3.09 23.47
C TYR A 114 0.20 -4.27 24.36
N GLU A 115 0.08 -4.07 25.68
CA GLU A 115 -0.32 -5.11 26.62
C GLU A 115 -1.72 -5.63 26.31
N ASP A 116 -2.66 -4.71 26.09
CA ASP A 116 -4.04 -5.01 25.72
C ASP A 116 -4.13 -5.79 24.40
N ALA A 117 -3.34 -5.39 23.39
CA ALA A 117 -3.28 -6.08 22.12
C ALA A 117 -2.70 -7.49 22.24
N MET A 118 -1.66 -7.70 23.07
CA MET A 118 -1.12 -9.04 23.33
C MET A 118 -2.15 -9.95 23.99
N LEU A 119 -2.91 -9.43 24.95
CA LEU A 119 -3.99 -10.18 25.62
C LEU A 119 -5.12 -10.55 24.65
N LEU A 120 -5.51 -9.63 23.78
CA LEU A 120 -6.51 -9.89 22.74
C LEU A 120 -6.02 -10.94 21.75
N LEU A 121 -4.77 -10.85 21.30
CA LEU A 121 -4.17 -11.84 20.41
C LEU A 121 -4.15 -13.22 21.06
N GLN A 122 -3.74 -13.32 22.32
CA GLN A 122 -3.76 -14.59 23.08
C GLN A 122 -5.18 -15.18 23.15
N ARG A 123 -6.20 -14.35 23.37
CA ARG A 123 -7.60 -14.79 23.42
C ARG A 123 -8.09 -15.32 22.08
N ILE A 124 -7.64 -14.75 20.97
CA ILE A 124 -8.07 -15.13 19.62
C ILE A 124 -7.33 -16.36 19.13
N THR A 125 -6.01 -16.44 19.37
CA THR A 125 -5.17 -17.52 18.84
C THR A 125 -5.04 -18.70 19.78
N GLY A 126 -5.34 -18.52 21.07
CA GLY A 126 -5.13 -19.52 22.12
C GLY A 126 -3.67 -19.75 22.48
N VAL A 127 -2.74 -18.97 21.92
CA VAL A 127 -1.30 -19.07 22.15
C VAL A 127 -0.78 -17.73 22.64
N ASP A 128 0.10 -17.75 23.64
CA ASP A 128 0.76 -16.53 24.10
C ASP A 128 1.65 -15.96 22.96
N PRO A 129 1.33 -14.78 22.42
CA PRO A 129 2.08 -14.17 21.32
C PRO A 129 3.52 -13.79 21.72
N GLU A 130 3.78 -13.55 23.01
CA GLU A 130 5.12 -13.19 23.47
C GLU A 130 6.07 -14.40 23.56
N THR A 131 5.56 -15.58 23.90
CA THR A 131 6.36 -16.81 23.89
C THR A 131 6.66 -17.25 22.46
N LEU A 132 5.69 -17.11 21.55
CA LEU A 132 5.88 -17.32 20.12
C LEU A 132 7.00 -16.45 19.53
N ALA A 133 7.13 -15.20 19.97
CA ALA A 133 8.22 -14.33 19.54
C ALA A 133 9.59 -14.73 20.10
N LYS A 134 9.65 -15.31 21.32
CA LYS A 134 10.88 -15.79 21.94
C LYS A 134 11.36 -17.12 21.34
N GLU A 135 10.44 -17.98 20.93
CA GLU A 135 10.73 -19.31 20.38
C GLU A 135 11.11 -19.29 18.90
N SER A 136 10.97 -18.16 18.20
CA SER A 136 11.36 -18.02 16.81
C SER A 136 12.80 -17.47 16.69
N PRO A 137 13.82 -18.31 16.44
CA PRO A 137 15.19 -17.83 16.29
C PRO A 137 15.31 -17.11 14.95
N GLY A 138 15.43 -15.78 14.97
CA GLY A 138 15.66 -14.98 13.76
C GLY A 138 14.84 -13.70 13.59
N SER A 139 14.09 -13.25 14.60
CA SER A 139 13.32 -11.99 14.50
C SER A 139 14.17 -10.73 14.76
N ASP A 140 15.38 -10.66 14.21
CA ASP A 140 16.16 -9.41 14.08
C ASP A 140 16.10 -8.87 12.63
N ALA A 141 15.20 -9.43 11.81
CA ALA A 141 14.85 -8.85 10.53
C ALA A 141 14.07 -7.54 10.78
N PRO A 142 14.46 -6.41 10.15
CA PRO A 142 13.68 -5.18 10.21
C PRO A 142 12.35 -5.46 9.54
N LEU A 143 11.32 -5.71 10.34
CA LEU A 143 9.97 -5.70 9.84
C LEU A 143 9.64 -4.25 9.57
N LEU A 144 9.70 -3.90 8.28
CA LEU A 144 9.14 -2.69 7.73
C LEU A 144 7.73 -2.57 8.33
N GLN A 145 7.54 -1.58 9.21
CA GLN A 145 6.20 -1.23 9.65
C GLN A 145 5.38 -1.00 8.38
N PRO A 146 4.19 -1.61 8.25
CA PRO A 146 3.29 -1.18 7.19
C PRO A 146 3.03 0.31 7.42
N ASP A 147 3.25 1.10 6.38
CA ASP A 147 3.13 2.56 6.42
C ASP A 147 1.83 2.98 7.12
N GLU A 148 1.97 3.51 8.35
CA GLU A 148 0.86 4.01 9.17
C GLU A 148 0.57 5.49 8.91
N GLY A 149 1.15 6.05 7.85
CA GLY A 149 0.76 7.33 7.28
C GLY A 149 -0.52 7.16 6.48
N SER A 150 -1.56 7.91 6.84
CA SER A 150 -2.71 8.08 5.96
C SER A 150 -2.23 8.80 4.70
N GLY A 151 -2.17 8.04 3.62
CA GLY A 151 -1.83 8.47 2.27
C GLY A 151 -1.66 7.24 1.42
N ASP A 152 -2.55 7.04 0.44
CA ASP A 152 -2.49 6.00 -0.58
C ASP A 152 -1.04 5.73 -1.05
N ARG A 153 -0.41 4.71 -0.47
CA ARG A 153 0.86 4.15 -0.94
C ARG A 153 0.57 2.87 -1.70
N LYS A 154 0.58 3.01 -3.03
CA LYS A 154 0.75 1.92 -3.99
C LYS A 154 2.06 1.16 -3.64
N PRO A 155 2.12 -0.17 -3.75
CA PRO A 155 3.27 -0.93 -3.26
C PRO A 155 4.50 -0.74 -4.16
N SER A 156 5.60 -0.29 -3.56
CA SER A 156 6.94 -0.35 -4.19
C SER A 156 7.60 -1.68 -3.85
N THR A 157 7.69 -2.56 -4.83
CA THR A 157 8.66 -3.65 -4.88
C THR A 157 9.95 -3.11 -5.51
N ALA A 158 11.05 -3.17 -4.77
CA ALA A 158 12.39 -3.00 -5.34
C ALA A 158 12.85 -4.33 -5.94
N SER A 159 12.99 -4.38 -7.27
CA SER A 159 14.21 -4.83 -7.94
C SER A 159 14.07 -4.68 -9.45
N ASP A 160 14.93 -3.81 -9.97
CA ASP A 160 15.49 -3.71 -11.32
C ASP A 160 14.62 -3.56 -12.58
N ALA A 161 15.18 -2.71 -13.45
CA ALA A 161 14.83 -2.36 -14.83
C ALA A 161 13.73 -1.31 -15.02
N ALA A 162 14.17 -0.18 -15.58
CA ALA A 162 13.39 0.96 -15.99
C ALA A 162 12.21 0.59 -16.92
N ALA A 163 11.01 1.06 -16.58
CA ALA A 163 9.93 1.34 -17.52
C ALA A 163 8.96 2.35 -16.90
N ALA A 164 8.49 3.32 -17.70
CA ALA A 164 7.44 4.27 -17.34
C ALA A 164 6.20 3.56 -16.75
N PRO A 165 5.32 4.26 -15.98
CA PRO A 165 4.06 3.66 -15.54
C PRO A 165 3.27 3.20 -16.77
N ASP A 166 3.20 1.89 -16.97
CA ASP A 166 2.47 1.31 -18.09
C ASP A 166 0.97 1.48 -17.81
N LEU A 167 0.42 2.61 -18.24
CA LEU A 167 -0.99 2.97 -18.09
C LEU A 167 -1.92 1.83 -18.58
N LYS A 168 -1.46 1.00 -19.52
CA LYS A 168 -2.17 -0.20 -19.98
C LYS A 168 -2.31 -1.24 -18.86
N ALA A 169 -1.28 -1.48 -18.06
CA ALA A 169 -1.32 -2.42 -16.95
C ALA A 169 -2.26 -1.94 -15.82
N GLU A 170 -2.30 -0.63 -15.57
CA GLU A 170 -3.23 -0.04 -14.60
C GLU A 170 -4.68 -0.13 -15.05
N ALA A 171 -4.96 0.06 -16.34
CA ALA A 171 -6.28 -0.15 -16.92
C ALA A 171 -6.75 -1.60 -16.69
N ILE A 172 -5.92 -2.59 -17.05
CA ILE A 172 -6.23 -4.02 -16.86
C ILE A 172 -6.59 -4.33 -15.41
N ASP A 173 -5.82 -3.83 -14.45
CA ASP A 173 -6.08 -4.10 -13.03
C ASP A 173 -7.38 -3.47 -12.54
N LYS A 174 -7.73 -2.24 -12.99
CA LYS A 174 -9.02 -1.61 -12.62
C LYS A 174 -10.21 -2.37 -13.22
N PHE A 175 -10.13 -2.75 -14.49
CA PHE A 175 -11.15 -3.54 -15.18
C PHE A 175 -11.37 -4.91 -14.51
N LEU A 176 -10.30 -5.65 -14.21
CA LEU A 176 -10.40 -6.96 -13.56
C LEU A 176 -10.84 -6.89 -12.09
N ARG A 177 -10.47 -5.82 -11.38
CA ARG A 177 -10.95 -5.57 -10.01
C ARG A 177 -12.47 -5.40 -9.99
N LEU A 178 -13.04 -4.71 -10.98
CA LEU A 178 -14.49 -4.58 -11.12
C LEU A 178 -15.19 -5.93 -11.35
N ALA A 179 -14.65 -6.77 -12.24
CA ALA A 179 -15.22 -8.10 -12.50
C ALA A 179 -15.13 -9.04 -11.28
N THR A 180 -14.04 -8.95 -10.51
CA THR A 180 -13.78 -9.83 -9.35
C THR A 180 -14.36 -9.32 -8.03
N ASP A 181 -14.98 -8.15 -8.02
CA ASP A 181 -15.61 -7.61 -6.83
C ASP A 181 -16.76 -8.52 -6.35
N LYS A 182 -16.71 -8.94 -5.08
CA LYS A 182 -17.72 -9.83 -4.49
C LYS A 182 -18.91 -9.07 -3.91
N HIS A 183 -18.83 -7.75 -3.83
CA HIS A 183 -19.84 -6.88 -3.23
C HIS A 183 -20.80 -6.29 -4.27
N LEU A 184 -20.46 -6.39 -5.56
CA LEU A 184 -21.30 -5.92 -6.67
C LEU A 184 -22.05 -7.09 -7.31
N THR A 185 -23.32 -6.88 -7.61
CA THR A 185 -24.12 -7.82 -8.40
C THR A 185 -23.75 -7.72 -9.89
N PRO A 186 -23.96 -8.77 -10.70
CA PRO A 186 -23.69 -8.74 -12.14
C PRO A 186 -24.27 -7.52 -12.92
N PRO A 187 -25.51 -7.05 -12.66
CA PRO A 187 -26.02 -5.84 -13.33
C PRO A 187 -25.30 -4.56 -12.89
N GLU A 188 -24.92 -4.44 -11.61
CA GLU A 188 -24.16 -3.28 -11.12
C GLU A 188 -22.74 -3.26 -11.68
N LYS A 189 -22.11 -4.43 -11.83
CA LYS A 189 -20.81 -4.57 -12.51
C LYS A 189 -20.87 -4.10 -13.96
N ARG A 190 -21.94 -4.42 -14.69
CA ARG A 190 -22.14 -3.95 -16.08
C ARG A 190 -22.33 -2.44 -16.14
N SER A 191 -23.11 -1.86 -15.22
CA SER A 191 -23.29 -0.40 -15.17
C SER A 191 -21.98 0.33 -14.86
N ALA A 192 -21.20 -0.19 -13.91
CA ALA A 192 -19.90 0.37 -13.55
C ALA A 192 -18.85 0.18 -14.66
N LEU A 193 -18.97 -0.89 -15.47
CA LEU A 193 -18.06 -1.15 -16.59
C LEU A 193 -18.13 -0.04 -17.64
N ALA A 194 -19.34 0.42 -17.98
CA ALA A 194 -19.55 1.53 -18.92
C ALA A 194 -18.95 2.85 -18.40
N THR A 195 -19.04 3.12 -17.09
CA THR A 195 -18.40 4.28 -16.46
C THR A 195 -16.88 4.19 -16.53
N VAL A 196 -16.32 3.02 -16.16
CA VAL A 196 -14.86 2.77 -16.18
C VAL A 196 -14.30 2.83 -17.60
N GLU A 197 -15.05 2.36 -18.59
CA GLU A 197 -14.69 2.49 -20.01
C GLU A 197 -14.61 3.95 -20.45
N GLY A 198 -15.59 4.79 -20.09
CA GLY A 198 -15.58 6.22 -20.37
C GLY A 198 -14.40 6.95 -19.73
N ASP A 199 -14.12 6.67 -18.46
CA ASP A 199 -13.00 7.27 -17.73
C ASP A 199 -11.65 6.89 -18.35
N TRP A 200 -11.47 5.63 -18.74
CA TRP A 200 -10.22 5.19 -19.39
C TRP A 200 -10.08 5.65 -20.84
N LEU A 201 -11.18 5.85 -21.58
CA LEU A 201 -11.14 6.48 -22.90
C LEU A 201 -10.73 7.95 -22.82
N HIS A 202 -11.08 8.65 -21.74
CA HIS A 202 -10.64 10.02 -21.50
C HIS A 202 -9.14 10.09 -21.14
N GLU A 203 -8.65 9.14 -20.33
CA GLU A 203 -7.23 9.05 -19.93
C GLU A 203 -6.32 8.50 -21.02
N LEU A 204 -6.84 7.65 -21.93
CA LEU A 204 -6.09 7.02 -23.01
C LEU A 204 -6.84 7.14 -24.36
N PRO A 205 -6.99 8.35 -24.91
CA PRO A 205 -7.69 8.55 -26.18
C PRO A 205 -6.97 7.84 -27.34
N ASP A 206 -5.62 7.82 -27.31
CA ASP A 206 -4.78 7.20 -28.34
C ASP A 206 -4.83 5.67 -28.35
N LYS A 207 -5.49 5.03 -27.36
CA LYS A 207 -5.54 3.57 -27.19
C LYS A 207 -6.97 3.07 -26.99
N ALA A 208 -7.93 3.70 -27.67
CA ALA A 208 -9.35 3.38 -27.55
C ALA A 208 -9.68 1.90 -27.87
N ALA A 209 -8.99 1.29 -28.84
CA ALA A 209 -9.17 -0.12 -29.18
C ALA A 209 -8.79 -1.05 -28.02
N PHE A 210 -7.72 -0.72 -27.30
CA PHE A 210 -7.27 -1.47 -26.13
C PHE A 210 -8.24 -1.33 -24.95
N VAL A 211 -8.78 -0.13 -24.70
CA VAL A 211 -9.76 0.09 -23.63
C VAL A 211 -11.05 -0.67 -23.88
N LYS A 212 -11.53 -0.70 -25.14
CA LYS A 212 -12.68 -1.52 -25.55
C LYS A 212 -12.42 -3.02 -25.38
N ALA A 213 -11.25 -3.52 -25.79
CA ALA A 213 -10.88 -4.92 -25.58
C ALA A 213 -10.81 -5.29 -24.08
N CYS A 214 -10.35 -4.37 -23.24
CA CYS A 214 -10.39 -4.52 -21.77
C CYS A 214 -11.83 -4.60 -21.25
N SER A 215 -12.73 -3.73 -21.74
CA SER A 215 -14.15 -3.72 -21.38
C SER A 215 -14.85 -5.04 -21.76
N GLU A 216 -14.70 -5.48 -23.01
CA GLU A 216 -15.28 -6.74 -23.52
C GLU A 216 -14.77 -7.96 -22.76
N THR A 217 -13.45 -8.04 -22.54
CA THR A 217 -12.86 -9.16 -21.79
C THR A 217 -13.37 -9.18 -20.34
N THR A 218 -13.59 -8.01 -19.75
CA THR A 218 -14.13 -7.88 -18.39
C THR A 218 -15.60 -8.27 -18.33
N ALA A 219 -16.41 -7.91 -19.32
CA ALA A 219 -17.78 -8.38 -19.46
C ALA A 219 -17.86 -9.92 -19.50
N ARG A 220 -16.97 -10.57 -20.25
CA ARG A 220 -16.88 -12.05 -20.30
C ARG A 220 -16.46 -12.68 -18.98
N VAL A 221 -15.68 -11.99 -18.15
CA VAL A 221 -15.37 -12.44 -16.78
C VAL A 221 -16.58 -12.27 -15.87
N ILE A 222 -17.34 -11.18 -16.00
CA ILE A 222 -18.57 -10.94 -15.23
C ILE A 222 -19.63 -12.00 -15.54
N GLU A 223 -19.72 -12.43 -16.81
CA GLU A 223 -20.64 -13.47 -17.27
C GLU A 223 -20.18 -14.89 -16.94
N GLY A 224 -18.95 -15.05 -16.43
CA GLY A 224 -18.40 -16.33 -16.03
C GLY A 224 -17.87 -17.18 -17.18
N GLU A 225 -17.86 -16.65 -18.41
CA GLU A 225 -17.27 -17.31 -19.58
C GLU A 225 -15.75 -17.44 -19.49
N LEU A 226 -15.10 -16.50 -18.79
CA LEU A 226 -13.66 -16.41 -18.67
C LEU A 226 -13.21 -16.24 -17.22
N LYS A 227 -12.19 -16.99 -16.79
CA LYS A 227 -11.59 -16.80 -15.46
C LYS A 227 -10.74 -15.52 -15.44
N ALA A 228 -10.81 -14.74 -14.35
CA ALA A 228 -10.07 -13.49 -14.19
C ALA A 228 -8.55 -13.62 -14.43
N GLN A 229 -7.95 -14.77 -14.09
CA GLN A 229 -6.54 -15.03 -14.32
C GLN A 229 -6.20 -15.27 -15.80
N ALA A 230 -7.12 -15.86 -16.57
CA ALA A 230 -6.98 -16.01 -18.02
C ALA A 230 -7.18 -14.67 -18.73
N ALA A 231 -8.15 -13.88 -18.28
CA ALA A 231 -8.39 -12.51 -18.74
C ALA A 231 -7.15 -11.61 -18.54
N LYS A 232 -6.52 -11.66 -17.37
CA LYS A 232 -5.29 -10.91 -17.09
C LYS A 232 -4.16 -11.27 -18.06
N ARG A 233 -3.94 -12.56 -18.30
CA ARG A 233 -2.90 -13.02 -19.23
C ARG A 233 -3.17 -12.56 -20.67
N TYR A 234 -4.42 -12.63 -21.12
CA TYR A 234 -4.81 -12.18 -22.46
C TYR A 234 -4.62 -10.66 -22.64
N LEU A 235 -5.10 -9.86 -21.68
CA LEU A 235 -4.98 -8.41 -21.75
C LEU A 235 -3.53 -7.93 -21.58
N SER A 236 -2.74 -8.57 -20.71
CA SER A 236 -1.31 -8.27 -20.60
C SER A 236 -0.56 -8.62 -21.88
N ALA A 237 -0.93 -9.70 -22.57
CA ALA A 237 -0.36 -10.03 -23.88
C ALA A 237 -0.73 -9.00 -24.96
N LEU A 238 -1.98 -8.49 -24.95
CA LEU A 238 -2.40 -7.39 -25.84
C LEU A 238 -1.70 -6.06 -25.50
N ALA A 239 -1.42 -5.81 -24.22
CA ALA A 239 -0.69 -4.62 -23.80
C ALA A 239 0.77 -4.63 -24.28
N SER A 240 1.41 -5.81 -24.26
CA SER A 240 2.79 -6.04 -24.70
C SER A 240 2.96 -6.22 -26.20
N LYS A 241 1.89 -6.48 -26.96
CA LYS A 241 1.97 -6.51 -28.43
C LYS A 241 2.18 -5.05 -28.90
N PRO A 242 3.26 -4.74 -29.65
CA PRO A 242 3.32 -3.47 -30.36
C PRO A 242 2.12 -3.42 -31.30
N GLU A 243 1.42 -2.29 -31.35
CA GLU A 243 0.32 -2.11 -32.31
C GLU A 243 0.92 -2.21 -33.71
N GLU A 244 0.84 -3.42 -34.25
CA GLU A 244 0.99 -3.69 -35.66
C GLU A 244 -0.17 -2.96 -36.30
N ASN A 245 0.12 -1.76 -36.83
CA ASN A 245 -0.77 -1.01 -37.70
C ASN A 245 -1.27 -1.97 -38.77
N GLY A 246 -2.46 -2.52 -38.55
CA GLY A 246 -3.31 -3.02 -39.61
C GLY A 246 -3.84 -1.81 -40.35
N ASP A 247 -3.02 -1.23 -41.23
CA ASP A 247 -3.56 -0.72 -42.48
C ASP A 247 -4.03 -1.96 -43.25
N GLU A 248 -5.34 -2.20 -43.18
CA GLU A 248 -6.00 -3.14 -44.07
C GLU A 248 -5.74 -2.71 -45.52
N ALA A 249 -5.38 -3.71 -46.32
CA ALA A 249 -5.34 -3.61 -47.76
C ALA A 249 -6.71 -3.19 -48.32
N GLY A 250 -6.69 -2.31 -49.32
CA GLY A 250 -7.66 -2.39 -50.42
C GLY A 250 -8.17 -1.05 -50.95
N GLU A 251 -8.02 -0.91 -52.28
CA GLU A 251 -8.97 -0.25 -53.19
C GLU A 251 -8.66 1.18 -53.63
N SER A 252 -7.77 1.30 -54.64
CA SER A 252 -8.09 1.82 -55.98
C SER A 252 -6.95 1.57 -56.97
#